data_AF-A0A140NHM1-F1
#
_entry.id   AF-A0A140NHM1-F1
#
_cell.length_a   1.000
_cell.length_b   1.000
_cell.length_c   1.000
_cell.angle_alpha   90.00
_cell.angle_beta   90.00
_cell.angle_gamma   90.00
#
_symmetry.space_group_name_H-M   'P 1'
#
loop_
_entity.id
_entity.type
_entity.pdbx_description
1 polymer ?
#
loop_
_entity_poly.entity_id
_entity_poly.type
_entity_poly.pdbx_seq_one_letter_code
_entity_poly.pdbx_strand_id
1 'polypeptide(L)' 'MESFEQNLRYAGQYFDTETGLHFNTFRFYDPQIGRFIMSDPIGLLGGINLYQYAPNPLMWVNP' A
#
# COMPACT_ATOMS: atom_id res chain seq x y z
N MET A 1 16.98 -16.99 20.52
CA MET A 1 15.57 -16.58 20.43
C MET A 1 15.22 -16.66 18.96
N GLU A 2 14.35 -17.59 18.58
CA GLU A 2 13.87 -17.68 17.19
C GLU A 2 13.00 -16.45 16.89
N SER A 3 13.29 -15.75 15.80
CA SER A 3 12.45 -14.65 15.32
C SER A 3 11.42 -15.19 14.34
N PHE A 4 10.15 -14.90 14.58
CA PHE A 4 9.07 -15.22 13.64
C PHE A 4 8.93 -14.09 12.61
N GLU A 5 8.78 -14.45 11.34
CA GLU A 5 8.53 -13.48 10.26
C GLU A 5 7.07 -13.02 10.30
N GLN A 6 6.87 -11.75 10.68
CA GLN A 6 5.58 -11.09 10.57
C GLN A 6 5.51 -10.30 9.27
N ASN A 7 4.71 -10.76 8.31
CA ASN A 7 4.58 -10.11 7.00
C ASN A 7 3.35 -9.19 6.88
N LEU A 8 2.40 -9.24 7.82
CA LEU A 8 1.28 -8.30 7.80
C LEU A 8 1.74 -6.89 8.20
N ARG A 9 1.19 -5.89 7.50
CA ARG A 9 1.45 -4.47 7.68
C ARG A 9 0.13 -3.73 7.93
N TYR A 10 0.18 -2.41 7.86
CA TYR A 10 -0.98 -1.55 8.09
C TYR A 10 -2.16 -1.99 7.22
N ALA A 11 -3.34 -2.07 7.84
CA ALA A 11 -4.60 -2.43 7.18
C ALA A 11 -4.57 -3.74 6.36
N GLY A 12 -3.77 -4.72 6.78
CA GLY A 12 -3.74 -6.04 6.13
C GLY A 12 -2.86 -6.14 4.88
N GLN A 13 -2.08 -5.10 4.59
CA GLN A 13 -1.06 -5.14 3.54
C GLN A 13 -0.05 -6.26 3.80
N TYR A 14 0.43 -6.90 2.73
CA TYR A 14 1.46 -7.92 2.81
C TYR A 14 2.83 -7.34 2.49
N PHE A 15 3.81 -7.56 3.35
CA PHE A 15 5.19 -7.15 3.12
C PHE A 15 5.88 -8.10 2.16
N ASP A 16 6.36 -7.56 1.05
CA ASP A 16 7.26 -8.23 0.14
C ASP A 16 8.71 -7.95 0.58
N THR A 17 9.38 -9.00 1.07
CA THR A 17 10.73 -8.92 1.61
C THR A 17 11.79 -8.68 0.53
N GLU A 18 11.53 -9.06 -0.72
CA GLU A 18 12.49 -8.89 -1.83
C GLU A 18 12.59 -7.43 -2.26
N THR A 19 11.44 -6.74 -2.34
CA THR A 19 11.38 -5.35 -2.81
C THR A 19 11.30 -4.33 -1.69
N GLY A 20 10.90 -4.74 -0.48
CA GLY A 20 10.58 -3.84 0.62
C GLY A 20 9.23 -3.12 0.47
N LEU A 21 8.43 -3.47 -0.54
CA LEU A 21 7.14 -2.87 -0.82
C LEU A 21 6.02 -3.60 -0.07
N HIS A 22 4.88 -2.92 0.06
CA HIS A 22 3.68 -3.46 0.67
C HIS A 22 2.66 -3.74 -0.43
N PHE A 23 2.30 -5.01 -0.61
CA PHE A 23 1.24 -5.39 -1.52
C PHE A 23 -0.13 -5.11 -0.90
N ASN A 24 -0.94 -4.34 -1.62
CA ASN A 24 -2.30 -4.01 -1.23
C ASN A 24 -3.27 -4.36 -2.36
N THR A 25 -3.84 -5.57 -2.28
CA THR A 25 -4.84 -6.21 -3.16
C THR A 25 -4.51 -6.18 -4.67
N PHE A 26 -4.37 -5.00 -5.27
CA PHE A 26 -4.09 -4.77 -6.69
C PHE A 26 -2.83 -3.94 -6.95
N ARG A 27 -2.23 -3.31 -5.92
CA ARG A 27 -1.12 -2.35 -6.10
C ARG A 27 -0.03 -2.51 -5.06
N PHE A 28 1.21 -2.24 -5.47
CA PHE A 28 2.35 -2.10 -4.56
C PHE A 28 2.43 -0.68 -4.00
N TYR A 29 2.51 -0.59 -2.68
CA TYR A 29 2.66 0.64 -1.90
C TYR A 29 4.09 0.74 -1.36
N ASP A 30 4.71 1.89 -1.56
CA ASP A 30 5.99 2.21 -0.96
C ASP A 30 5.77 2.97 0.35
N PRO A 31 6.04 2.35 1.52
CA PRO A 31 5.85 2.98 2.81
C PRO A 31 6.86 4.10 3.10
N GLN A 32 8.01 4.14 2.41
CA GLN A 32 9.04 5.16 2.64
C GLN A 32 8.61 6.53 2.11
N ILE A 33 7.91 6.54 0.96
CA ILE A 33 7.41 7.76 0.31
C ILE A 33 5.90 7.98 0.48
N GLY A 34 5.19 7.00 1.03
CA GLY A 34 3.78 7.12 1.39
C GLY A 34 2.80 7.08 0.22
N ARG A 35 3.08 6.29 -0.84
CA ARG A 35 2.22 6.22 -2.04
C ARG A 35 2.36 4.90 -2.81
N PHE A 36 1.43 4.66 -3.73
CA PHE A 36 1.55 3.56 -4.69
C PHE A 36 2.64 3.84 -5.72
N ILE A 37 3.30 2.78 -6.18
CA ILE A 37 4.30 2.85 -7.27
C ILE A 37 3.68 2.62 -8.66
N MET A 38 2.41 2.26 -8.70
CA MET A 38 1.62 2.01 -9.91
C MET A 38 0.42 2.96 -9.95
N SER A 39 0.04 3.41 -11.15
CA SER A 39 -1.17 4.22 -11.34
C SER A 39 -2.43 3.44 -10.98
N ASP A 40 -3.43 4.11 -10.42
CA ASP A 40 -4.72 3.50 -10.10
C ASP A 40 -5.41 2.93 -11.35
N PRO A 41 -5.72 1.62 -11.39
CA PRO A 41 -6.39 1.02 -12.53
C PRO A 41 -7.83 1.53 -12.73
N ILE A 42 -8.46 2.10 -11.70
CA ILE A 42 -9.79 2.74 -11.84
C ILE A 42 -9.69 4.10 -12.55
N GLY A 43 -8.47 4.62 -12.72
CA GLY A 43 -8.20 5.93 -13.31
C GLY A 43 -8.75 7.08 -12.49
N LEU A 44 -9.21 8.14 -13.17
CA LEU A 44 -9.66 9.38 -12.53
C LEU A 44 -10.92 9.22 -11.67
N LEU A 45 -11.63 8.09 -11.76
CA LEU A 45 -12.75 7.78 -10.86
C LEU A 45 -12.29 7.58 -9.40
N GLY A 46 -11.02 7.20 -9.20
CA GLY A 46 -10.39 7.06 -7.87
C GLY A 46 -9.82 8.37 -7.34
N GLY A 47 -9.91 9.45 -8.12
CA GLY A 47 -9.37 10.76 -7.81
C GLY A 47 -8.29 11.22 -8.78
N ILE A 48 -7.91 12.49 -8.66
CA ILE A 48 -6.94 13.14 -9.56
C ILE A 48 -5.49 12.68 -9.32
N ASN A 49 -5.19 12.12 -8.14
CA ASN A 49 -3.88 11.61 -7.80
C ASN A 49 -3.87 10.09 -7.89
N LEU A 50 -3.48 9.57 -9.05
CA LEU A 50 -3.49 8.12 -9.35
C LEU A 50 -2.51 7.29 -8.51
N TYR A 51 -1.63 7.92 -7.74
CA TYR A 51 -0.65 7.24 -6.89
C TYR A 51 -0.99 7.34 -5.40
N GLN A 52 -2.07 8.06 -5.03
CA GLN A 52 -2.44 8.27 -3.64
C GLN A 52 -2.94 6.98 -2.97
N TYR A 53 -2.51 6.75 -1.72
CA TYR A 53 -3.05 5.66 -0.90
C TYR A 53 -4.51 5.88 -0.52
N ALA A 54 -4.78 6.99 0.17
CA ALA A 54 -6.12 7.46 0.50
C ALA A 54 -6.07 8.99 0.68
N PRO A 55 -7.18 9.71 0.46
CA PRO A 55 -7.28 11.15 0.75
C PRO A 55 -6.98 11.50 2.21
N ASN A 56 -7.37 10.64 3.15
CA ASN A 56 -7.03 10.76 4.57
C ASN A 56 -6.58 9.40 5.13
N PRO A 57 -5.27 9.09 5.14
CA PRO A 57 -4.76 7.78 5.57
C PRO A 57 -4.90 7.51 7.08
N LEU A 58 -5.25 8.52 7.88
CA LEU A 58 -5.51 8.34 9.32
C LEU A 58 -6.93 7.82 9.58
N MET A 59 -7.86 8.16 8.70
CA MET A 59 -9.28 7.81 8.84
C MET A 59 -9.73 6.75 7.84
N TRP A 60 -9.08 6.68 6.68
CA TRP A 60 -9.52 5.90 5.53
C TRP A 60 -8.44 4.89 5.12
N VAL A 61 -8.90 3.70 4.79
CA VAL A 61 -8.10 2.58 4.32
C VAL A 61 -8.44 2.34 2.85
N ASN A 62 -7.43 2.02 2.04
CA ASN A 62 -7.67 1.46 0.72
C ASN A 62 -7.88 -0.05 0.85
N PRO A 63 -9.11 -0.57 0.63
CA PRO A 63 -9.42 -1.99 0.74
C PRO A 63 -8.74 -2.84 -0.35
#